data_AF-A0A7C5RU76-F1
#
_entry.id   AF-A0A7C5RU76-F1
#
_cell.length_a   1.000
_cell.length_b   1.000
_cell.length_c   1.000
_cell.angle_alpha   90.00
_cell.angle_beta   90.00
_cell.angle_gamma   90.00
#
_symmetry.space_group_name_H-M   'P 1'
#
loop_
_entity.id
_entity.type
_entity.pdbx_description
1 polymer ?
#
loop_
_entity_poly.entity_id
_entity_poly.type
_entity_poly.pdbx_seq_one_letter_code
_entity_poly.pdbx_strand_id
1 'polypeptide(L)'
;MAILLPYRTDPRLLFQVLEYAKGRGVDRSVLEARLGGGEPLRETLNALEQLGLIERDDAEVRLTEAGRRLAYATDAMERRRELARVVLSYPPYGGAIERALREGLSVMDGPWVERVWQVEMRLGQPRNRVEEARTFFFKLAEEAGLGVFRRGVRGQPSRLVLAPDLEEQVRALRPLLARAEPLRDVSEEAGEEQTERAEVQPEMPPRLAGEGTIEAAGGVPVTVTMTVTVDLTTWELEKIEAFLRLLGMVPEGVRLSR
;
A
#
# COMPACT_ATOMS: atom_id res chain seq x y z
N MET A 1 10.57 0.70 -3.93
CA MET A 1 10.24 -0.54 -4.68
C MET A 1 8.88 -0.41 -5.35
N ALA A 2 8.64 -1.02 -6.53
CA ALA A 2 7.32 -1.01 -7.16
C ALA A 2 6.37 -1.97 -6.42
N ILE A 3 5.14 -1.54 -6.12
CA ILE A 3 4.12 -2.37 -5.46
C ILE A 3 3.64 -3.46 -6.46
N LEU A 4 3.74 -4.72 -6.07
CA LEU A 4 3.42 -5.89 -6.90
C LEU A 4 2.24 -6.66 -6.33
N LEU A 5 1.29 -7.09 -7.16
CA LEU A 5 0.14 -7.82 -6.66
C LEU A 5 0.51 -9.29 -6.49
N PRO A 6 0.35 -9.88 -5.29
CA PRO A 6 0.52 -11.32 -5.12
C PRO A 6 -0.40 -12.11 -6.08
N TYR A 7 0.16 -13.07 -6.81
CA TYR A 7 -0.54 -13.87 -7.83
C TYR A 7 -0.03 -15.32 -7.82
N ARG A 8 -0.71 -16.25 -8.51
CA ARG A 8 -0.35 -17.69 -8.62
C ARG A 8 -0.12 -18.42 -7.30
N THR A 9 -0.79 -18.00 -6.24
CA THR A 9 -0.72 -18.66 -4.94
C THR A 9 -2.13 -18.91 -4.38
N ASP A 10 -2.20 -19.65 -3.29
CA ASP A 10 -3.43 -20.02 -2.58
C ASP A 10 -3.22 -19.84 -1.07
N PRO A 11 -4.23 -19.33 -0.33
CA PRO A 11 -4.10 -19.15 1.12
C PRO A 11 -3.67 -20.41 1.86
N ARG A 12 -4.06 -21.61 1.40
CA ARG A 12 -3.66 -22.87 2.05
C ARG A 12 -2.15 -23.07 2.05
N LEU A 13 -1.50 -22.82 0.91
CA LEU A 13 -0.05 -22.98 0.78
C LEU A 13 0.68 -21.89 1.57
N LEU A 14 0.14 -20.67 1.58
CA LEU A 14 0.62 -19.57 2.42
C LEU A 14 0.66 -19.98 3.90
N PHE A 15 -0.44 -20.51 4.43
CA PHE A 15 -0.50 -20.95 5.82
C PHE A 15 0.41 -22.14 6.13
N GLN A 16 0.61 -23.05 5.18
CA GLN A 16 1.56 -24.15 5.37
C GLN A 16 2.98 -23.62 5.51
N VAL A 17 3.41 -22.66 4.68
CA VAL A 17 4.73 -22.04 4.81
C VAL A 17 4.87 -21.35 6.17
N LEU A 18 3.87 -20.59 6.61
CA LEU A 18 3.89 -19.94 7.94
C LEU A 18 4.05 -20.95 9.08
N GLU A 19 3.38 -22.10 8.97
CA GLU A 19 3.49 -23.17 9.97
C GLU A 19 4.90 -23.76 10.01
N TYR A 20 5.50 -24.05 8.85
CA TYR A 20 6.86 -24.58 8.79
C TYR A 20 7.92 -23.56 9.24
N ALA A 21 7.67 -22.26 9.01
CA ALA A 21 8.58 -21.18 9.39
C ALA A 21 8.49 -20.77 10.87
N LYS A 22 7.65 -21.44 11.69
CA LYS A 22 7.62 -21.24 13.14
C LYS A 22 8.98 -21.55 13.77
N GLY A 23 9.18 -21.02 14.98
CA GLY A 23 10.44 -21.12 15.71
C GLY A 23 11.49 -20.12 15.19
N ARG A 24 12.63 -20.64 14.76
CA ARG A 24 13.79 -19.83 14.33
C ARG A 24 13.80 -19.49 12.83
N GLY A 25 12.89 -20.07 12.05
CA GLY A 25 12.92 -20.05 10.60
C GLY A 25 12.98 -21.46 10.02
N VAL A 26 12.98 -21.55 8.69
CA VAL A 26 13.05 -22.82 7.97
C VAL A 26 13.90 -22.67 6.71
N ASP A 27 14.75 -23.66 6.47
CA ASP A 27 15.55 -23.70 5.24
C ASP A 27 14.65 -23.86 4.01
N ARG A 28 14.99 -23.15 2.94
CA ARG A 28 14.28 -23.22 1.66
C ARG A 28 14.23 -24.64 1.10
N SER A 29 15.32 -25.39 1.22
CA SER A 29 15.40 -26.79 0.78
C SER A 29 14.40 -27.69 1.52
N VAL A 30 14.15 -27.41 2.80
CA VAL A 30 13.15 -28.13 3.60
C VAL A 30 11.74 -27.79 3.11
N LEU A 31 11.45 -26.52 2.83
CA LEU A 31 10.18 -26.12 2.23
C LEU A 31 9.96 -26.79 0.87
N GLU A 32 10.97 -26.80 0.00
CA GLU A 32 10.90 -27.45 -1.32
C GLU A 32 10.65 -28.95 -1.20
N ALA A 33 11.29 -29.63 -0.24
CA ALA A 33 11.10 -31.05 0.01
C ALA A 33 9.70 -31.38 0.57
N ARG A 34 9.09 -30.49 1.37
CA ARG A 34 7.80 -30.72 2.05
C ARG A 34 6.59 -30.26 1.26
N LEU A 35 6.71 -29.12 0.57
CA LEU A 35 5.61 -28.44 -0.12
C LEU A 35 5.72 -28.54 -1.64
N GLY A 36 6.82 -29.11 -2.15
CA GLY A 36 7.16 -29.10 -3.55
C GLY A 36 7.91 -27.83 -3.93
N GLY A 37 8.90 -27.98 -4.81
CA GLY A 37 9.65 -26.85 -5.37
C GLY A 37 8.97 -26.21 -6.58
N GLY A 38 9.70 -25.28 -7.20
CA GLY A 38 9.30 -24.65 -8.46
C GLY A 38 8.42 -23.41 -8.29
N GLU A 39 7.62 -23.13 -9.31
CA GLU A 39 6.83 -21.89 -9.40
C GLU A 39 5.82 -21.70 -8.25
N PRO A 40 5.01 -22.71 -7.84
CA PRO A 40 3.99 -22.49 -6.80
C PRO A 40 4.58 -22.05 -5.44
N LEU A 41 5.67 -22.67 -5.00
CA LEU A 41 6.34 -22.28 -3.76
C LEU A 41 7.01 -20.92 -3.91
N ARG A 42 7.68 -20.67 -5.05
CA ARG A 42 8.32 -19.37 -5.31
C ARG A 42 7.31 -18.22 -5.25
N GLU A 43 6.17 -18.33 -5.94
CA GLU A 43 5.15 -17.28 -5.94
C GLU A 43 4.46 -17.15 -4.58
N THR A 44 4.34 -18.23 -3.80
CA THR A 44 3.85 -18.15 -2.41
C THR A 44 4.81 -17.41 -1.50
N LEU A 45 6.12 -17.67 -1.62
CA LEU A 45 7.13 -16.93 -0.87
C LEU A 45 7.17 -15.45 -1.29
N ASN A 46 7.05 -15.16 -2.59
CA ASN A 46 6.92 -13.79 -3.10
C ASN A 46 5.69 -13.09 -2.48
N ALA A 47 4.54 -13.78 -2.43
CA ALA A 47 3.32 -13.25 -1.84
C ALA A 47 3.47 -12.97 -0.34
N LEU A 48 4.06 -13.91 0.41
CA LEU A 48 4.32 -13.76 1.85
C LEU A 48 5.24 -12.59 2.15
N GLU A 49 6.29 -12.40 1.35
CA GLU A 49 7.24 -11.29 1.47
C GLU A 49 6.56 -9.95 1.14
N GLN A 50 5.78 -9.88 0.04
CA GLN A 50 4.99 -8.70 -0.33
C GLN A 50 3.95 -8.31 0.73
N LEU A 51 3.35 -9.29 1.40
CA LEU A 51 2.43 -9.09 2.51
C LEU A 51 3.16 -8.76 3.83
N GLY A 52 4.49 -8.72 3.84
CA GLY A 52 5.30 -8.42 5.02
C GLY A 52 5.21 -9.49 6.11
N LEU A 53 4.90 -10.74 5.73
CA LEU A 53 4.75 -11.87 6.67
C LEU A 53 6.05 -12.65 6.87
N ILE A 54 6.94 -12.62 5.89
CA ILE A 54 8.26 -13.25 5.97
C ILE A 54 9.34 -12.28 5.53
N GLU A 55 10.53 -12.53 6.05
CA GLU A 55 11.80 -12.11 5.47
C GLU A 55 12.52 -13.38 5.03
N ARG A 56 13.24 -13.32 3.91
CA ARG A 56 14.01 -14.46 3.42
C ARG A 56 15.33 -14.00 2.85
N ASP A 57 16.32 -14.87 2.96
CA ASP A 57 17.54 -14.81 2.17
C ASP A 57 17.55 -15.98 1.17
N ASP A 58 18.69 -16.24 0.55
CA ASP A 58 18.82 -17.33 -0.43
C ASP A 58 18.60 -18.73 0.18
N ALA A 59 18.85 -18.88 1.48
CA ALA A 59 18.87 -20.17 2.18
C ALA A 59 17.70 -20.35 3.15
N GLU A 60 17.26 -19.30 3.83
CA GLU A 60 16.34 -19.38 4.98
C GLU A 60 15.14 -18.44 4.83
N VAL A 61 14.00 -18.90 5.34
CA VAL A 61 12.76 -18.13 5.45
C VAL A 61 12.43 -17.93 6.93
N ARG A 62 12.24 -16.68 7.35
CA ARG A 62 11.91 -16.30 8.73
C ARG A 62 10.62 -15.49 8.79
N LEU A 63 9.84 -15.69 9.84
CA LEU A 63 8.63 -14.90 10.08
C LEU A 63 8.99 -13.49 10.54
N THR A 64 8.33 -12.48 9.97
CA THR A 64 8.33 -11.12 10.53
C THR A 64 7.51 -11.07 11.83
N GLU A 65 7.40 -9.91 12.47
CA GLU A 65 6.47 -9.76 13.59
C GLU A 65 5.00 -10.02 13.19
N ALA A 66 4.58 -9.51 12.02
CA ALA A 66 3.25 -9.78 11.47
C ALA A 66 3.05 -11.26 11.15
N GLY A 67 4.06 -11.90 10.54
CA GLY A 67 4.08 -13.34 10.31
C GLY A 67 3.95 -14.16 11.59
N ARG A 68 4.67 -13.77 12.65
CA ARG A 68 4.61 -14.43 13.96
C ARG A 68 3.22 -14.31 14.57
N ARG A 69 2.62 -13.11 14.62
CA ARG A 69 1.26 -12.94 15.17
C ARG A 69 0.25 -13.82 14.43
N LEU A 70 0.34 -13.89 13.10
CA LEU A 70 -0.56 -14.73 12.31
C LEU A 70 -0.29 -16.24 12.51
N ALA A 71 0.96 -16.66 12.54
CA ALA A 71 1.34 -18.07 12.68
C ALA A 71 1.02 -18.63 14.08
N TYR A 72 1.21 -17.82 15.12
CA TYR A 72 1.01 -18.22 16.52
C TYR A 72 -0.36 -17.83 17.09
N ALA A 73 -1.29 -17.35 16.26
CA ALA A 73 -2.66 -17.10 16.68
C ALA A 73 -3.26 -18.34 17.35
N THR A 74 -3.80 -18.14 18.54
CA THR A 74 -4.23 -19.21 19.46
C THR A 74 -5.56 -19.84 19.08
N ASP A 75 -6.41 -19.08 18.39
CA ASP A 75 -7.72 -19.53 17.92
C ASP A 75 -8.07 -18.98 16.53
N ALA A 76 -9.19 -19.47 15.99
CA ALA A 76 -9.65 -19.09 14.66
C ALA A 76 -10.08 -17.62 14.56
N MET A 77 -10.56 -17.00 15.65
CA MET A 77 -10.96 -15.59 15.65
C MET A 77 -9.74 -14.67 15.66
N GLU A 78 -8.74 -14.97 16.48
CA GLU A 78 -7.47 -14.26 16.51
C GLU A 78 -6.77 -14.37 15.16
N ARG A 79 -6.73 -15.58 14.57
CA ARG A 79 -6.15 -15.79 13.25
C ARG A 79 -6.84 -14.97 12.17
N ARG A 80 -8.18 -14.94 12.17
CA ARG A 80 -8.96 -14.09 11.24
C ARG A 80 -8.64 -12.62 11.43
N ARG A 81 -8.56 -12.15 12.68
CA ARG A 81 -8.24 -10.75 13.02
C ARG A 81 -6.84 -10.35 12.55
N GLU A 82 -5.83 -11.18 12.79
CA GLU A 82 -4.46 -10.92 12.33
C GLU A 82 -4.36 -10.97 10.80
N LEU A 83 -5.10 -11.88 10.15
CA LEU A 83 -5.14 -11.91 8.69
C LEU A 83 -5.85 -10.69 8.11
N ALA A 84 -6.96 -10.26 8.70
CA ALA A 84 -7.65 -9.02 8.33
C ALA A 84 -6.73 -7.82 8.46
N ARG A 85 -5.93 -7.76 9.53
CA ARG A 85 -4.90 -6.73 9.70
C ARG A 85 -3.91 -6.73 8.54
N VAL A 86 -3.38 -7.90 8.16
CA VAL A 86 -2.43 -8.07 7.05
C VAL A 86 -3.04 -7.61 5.72
N VAL A 87 -4.27 -8.05 5.41
CA VAL A 87 -4.99 -7.68 4.19
C VAL A 87 -5.21 -6.16 4.13
N LEU A 88 -5.61 -5.55 5.24
CA LEU A 88 -5.87 -4.10 5.30
C LEU A 88 -4.58 -3.27 5.30
N SER A 89 -3.47 -3.79 5.82
CA SER A 89 -2.17 -3.09 5.77
C SER A 89 -1.53 -3.13 4.39
N TYR A 90 -1.87 -4.09 3.53
CA TYR A 90 -1.32 -4.15 2.19
C TYR A 90 -2.02 -3.14 1.26
N PRO A 91 -1.35 -2.09 0.75
CA PRO A 91 -2.03 -0.95 0.14
C PRO A 91 -2.99 -1.28 -1.01
N PRO A 92 -2.67 -2.21 -1.94
CA PRO A 92 -3.62 -2.62 -2.97
C PRO A 92 -4.91 -3.25 -2.43
N TYR A 93 -4.83 -3.95 -1.30
CA TYR A 93 -5.96 -4.67 -0.73
C TYR A 93 -6.76 -3.76 0.21
N GLY A 94 -6.07 -3.14 1.17
CA GLY A 94 -6.66 -2.16 2.08
C GLY A 94 -7.28 -0.98 1.35
N GLY A 95 -6.57 -0.39 0.38
CA GLY A 95 -7.07 0.73 -0.41
C GLY A 95 -8.33 0.40 -1.20
N ALA A 96 -8.42 -0.80 -1.78
CA ALA A 96 -9.64 -1.26 -2.47
C ALA A 96 -10.82 -1.43 -1.50
N ILE A 97 -10.58 -2.01 -0.32
CA ILE A 97 -11.62 -2.18 0.72
C ILE A 97 -12.10 -0.82 1.24
N GLU A 98 -11.18 0.08 1.59
CA GLU A 98 -11.53 1.42 2.08
C GLU A 98 -12.28 2.24 1.03
N ARG A 99 -11.91 2.09 -0.25
CA ARG A 99 -12.64 2.71 -1.35
C ARG A 99 -14.06 2.16 -1.46
N ALA A 100 -14.24 0.84 -1.39
CA ALA A 100 -15.55 0.21 -1.44
C ALA A 100 -16.46 0.68 -0.28
N LEU A 101 -15.91 0.81 0.93
CA LEU A 101 -16.62 1.36 2.09
C LEU A 101 -17.03 2.83 1.86
N ARG A 102 -16.12 3.66 1.31
CA ARG A 102 -16.42 5.08 1.00
C ARG A 102 -17.51 5.23 -0.04
N GLU A 103 -17.57 4.32 -1.01
CA GLU A 103 -18.62 4.26 -2.04
C GLU A 103 -19.92 3.60 -1.54
N GLY A 104 -19.95 3.08 -0.30
CA GLY A 104 -21.13 2.40 0.24
C GLY A 104 -21.45 1.08 -0.47
N LEU A 105 -20.44 0.42 -1.07
CA LEU A 105 -20.64 -0.84 -1.77
C LEU A 105 -20.90 -1.97 -0.77
N SER A 106 -21.84 -2.86 -1.11
CA SER A 106 -22.00 -4.16 -0.44
C SER A 106 -21.31 -5.31 -1.17
N VAL A 107 -20.86 -5.06 -2.41
CA VAL A 107 -20.22 -6.05 -3.29
C VAL A 107 -19.10 -5.38 -4.08
N MET A 108 -17.93 -6.02 -4.11
CA MET A 108 -16.82 -5.66 -5.00
C MET A 108 -16.74 -6.70 -6.10
N ASP A 109 -17.09 -6.34 -7.34
CA ASP A 109 -16.85 -7.22 -8.48
C ASP A 109 -15.43 -7.11 -9.01
N GLY A 110 -15.00 -8.13 -9.74
CA GLY A 110 -13.65 -8.20 -10.25
C GLY A 110 -13.22 -7.05 -11.15
N PRO A 111 -14.02 -6.68 -12.18
CA PRO A 111 -13.73 -5.52 -13.00
C PRO A 111 -13.57 -4.21 -12.22
N TRP A 112 -14.36 -4.01 -11.15
CA TRP A 112 -14.22 -2.85 -10.27
C TRP A 112 -12.87 -2.87 -9.54
N VAL A 113 -12.46 -4.00 -8.96
CA VAL A 113 -11.16 -4.12 -8.26
C VAL A 113 -9.99 -3.93 -9.23
N GLU A 114 -10.07 -4.54 -10.40
CA GLU A 114 -9.07 -4.41 -11.46
C GLU A 114 -8.90 -2.95 -11.90
N ARG A 115 -10.00 -2.19 -11.99
CA ARG A 115 -9.98 -0.75 -12.30
C ARG A 115 -9.27 0.05 -11.21
N VAL A 116 -9.57 -0.19 -9.94
CA VAL A 116 -8.89 0.47 -8.81
C VAL A 116 -7.39 0.25 -8.91
N TRP A 117 -6.96 -1.00 -9.14
CA TRP A 117 -5.53 -1.32 -9.24
C TRP A 117 -4.84 -0.74 -10.47
N GLN A 118 -5.46 -0.82 -11.65
CA GLN A 118 -4.83 -0.41 -12.91
C GLN A 118 -4.91 1.09 -13.16
N VAL A 119 -6.04 1.72 -12.85
CA VAL A 119 -6.31 3.12 -13.22
C VAL A 119 -5.95 4.05 -12.07
N GLU A 120 -6.47 3.77 -10.88
CA GLU A 120 -6.35 4.68 -9.73
C GLU A 120 -4.99 4.51 -9.06
N MET A 121 -4.58 3.26 -8.80
CA MET A 121 -3.29 2.94 -8.18
C MET A 121 -2.14 2.78 -9.18
N ARG A 122 -2.43 2.70 -10.48
CA ARG A 122 -1.44 2.60 -11.57
C ARG A 122 -0.44 1.45 -11.38
N LEU A 123 -0.91 0.32 -10.86
CA LEU A 123 -0.10 -0.89 -10.71
C LEU A 123 0.10 -1.49 -12.11
N GLY A 124 1.17 -1.11 -12.82
CA GLY A 124 1.43 -1.44 -14.24
C GLY A 124 1.69 -2.92 -14.56
N GLN A 125 0.84 -3.83 -14.08
CA GLN A 125 0.97 -5.27 -14.19
C GLN A 125 0.13 -5.82 -15.36
N PRO A 126 0.61 -6.85 -16.07
CA PRO A 126 -0.14 -7.51 -17.14
C PRO A 126 -1.49 -8.04 -16.68
N ARG A 127 -2.52 -7.93 -17.54
CA ARG A 127 -3.91 -8.29 -17.23
C ARG A 127 -4.08 -9.69 -16.62
N ASN A 128 -3.39 -10.70 -17.14
CA ASN A 128 -3.45 -12.07 -16.62
C ASN A 128 -3.01 -12.15 -15.14
N ARG A 129 -1.97 -11.39 -14.76
CA ARG A 129 -1.51 -11.34 -13.36
C ARG A 129 -2.52 -10.63 -12.48
N VAL A 130 -3.16 -9.57 -12.97
CA VAL A 130 -4.20 -8.83 -12.23
C VAL A 130 -5.41 -9.73 -11.94
N GLU A 131 -5.87 -10.51 -12.93
CA GLU A 131 -7.01 -11.43 -12.76
C GLU A 131 -6.71 -12.56 -11.76
N GLU A 132 -5.50 -13.13 -11.80
CA GLU A 132 -5.01 -14.12 -10.83
C GLU A 132 -4.86 -13.50 -9.44
N ALA A 133 -4.27 -12.31 -9.34
CA ALA A 133 -4.11 -11.58 -8.08
C ALA A 133 -5.44 -11.20 -7.43
N ARG A 134 -6.42 -10.77 -8.23
CA ARG A 134 -7.79 -10.50 -7.76
C ARG A 134 -8.38 -11.75 -7.13
N THR A 135 -8.20 -12.90 -7.77
CA THR A 135 -8.71 -14.17 -7.25
C THR A 135 -8.05 -14.52 -5.92
N PHE A 136 -6.74 -14.31 -5.79
CA PHE A 136 -6.03 -14.50 -4.54
C PHE A 136 -6.49 -13.53 -3.45
N PHE A 137 -6.62 -12.23 -3.76
CA PHE A 137 -7.16 -11.21 -2.86
C PHE A 137 -8.53 -11.60 -2.32
N PHE A 138 -9.47 -12.01 -3.18
CA PHE A 138 -10.81 -12.41 -2.73
C PHE A 138 -10.79 -13.64 -1.82
N LYS A 139 -9.96 -14.65 -2.12
CA LYS A 139 -9.79 -15.80 -1.23
C LYS A 139 -9.21 -15.38 0.12
N LEU A 140 -8.20 -14.50 0.11
CA LEU A 140 -7.56 -14.03 1.34
C LEU A 140 -8.50 -13.18 2.19
N ALA A 141 -9.31 -12.33 1.55
CA ALA A 141 -10.34 -11.53 2.22
C ALA A 141 -11.46 -12.40 2.82
N GLU A 142 -11.84 -13.49 2.15
CA GLU A 142 -12.78 -14.49 2.69
C GLU A 142 -12.19 -15.20 3.91
N GLU A 143 -10.95 -15.68 3.83
CA GLU A 143 -10.24 -16.29 4.97
C GLU A 143 -10.09 -15.31 6.14
N ALA A 144 -9.98 -14.01 5.86
CA ALA A 144 -9.89 -12.94 6.85
C ALA A 144 -11.25 -12.59 7.48
N GLY A 145 -12.36 -13.09 6.93
CA GLY A 145 -13.71 -12.76 7.39
C GLY A 145 -14.21 -11.38 6.93
N LEU A 146 -13.55 -10.75 5.95
CA LEU A 146 -13.92 -9.43 5.42
C LEU A 146 -15.09 -9.50 4.42
N GLY A 147 -15.45 -10.71 4.00
CA GLY A 147 -16.56 -10.96 3.09
C GLY A 147 -16.63 -12.43 2.68
N VAL A 148 -17.50 -12.72 1.71
CA VAL A 148 -17.68 -14.05 1.14
C VAL A 148 -17.33 -14.00 -0.34
N PHE A 149 -16.39 -14.84 -0.75
CA PHE A 149 -15.95 -14.90 -2.14
C PHE A 149 -16.93 -15.74 -2.97
N ARG A 150 -17.49 -15.12 -4.01
CA ARG A 150 -18.33 -15.80 -5.01
C ARG A 150 -17.57 -15.87 -6.32
N ARG A 151 -17.13 -17.08 -6.67
CA ARG A 151 -16.50 -17.34 -7.96
C ARG A 151 -17.51 -17.12 -9.09
N GLY A 152 -17.09 -16.39 -10.12
CA GLY A 152 -17.87 -16.16 -11.32
C GLY A 152 -18.15 -17.46 -12.08
N VAL A 153 -19.39 -17.64 -12.55
CA VAL A 153 -19.81 -18.74 -13.42
C VAL A 153 -20.64 -18.19 -14.58
N ARG A 154 -20.58 -18.85 -15.74
CA ARG A 154 -21.39 -18.50 -16.94
C ARG A 154 -21.32 -17.01 -17.32
N GLY A 155 -20.11 -16.44 -17.33
CA GLY A 155 -19.88 -15.03 -17.69
C GLY A 155 -20.15 -14.02 -16.59
N GLN A 156 -20.64 -14.43 -15.42
CA GLN A 156 -20.71 -13.55 -14.25
C GLN A 156 -19.31 -13.29 -13.70
N PRO A 157 -18.96 -12.04 -13.35
CA PRO A 157 -17.67 -11.76 -12.73
C PRO A 157 -17.59 -12.39 -11.34
N SER A 158 -16.38 -12.82 -10.99
CA SER A 158 -16.01 -13.12 -9.60
C SER A 158 -16.22 -11.87 -8.74
N ARG A 159 -16.72 -12.05 -7.53
CA ARG A 159 -17.06 -10.93 -6.63
C ARG A 159 -16.86 -11.29 -5.16
N LEU A 160 -16.57 -10.28 -4.36
CA LEU A 160 -16.56 -10.37 -2.90
C LEU A 160 -17.82 -9.69 -2.37
N VAL A 161 -18.67 -10.45 -1.68
CA VAL A 161 -19.80 -9.89 -0.94
C VAL A 161 -19.26 -9.45 0.41
N LEU A 162 -19.28 -8.15 0.70
CA LEU A 162 -18.67 -7.59 1.90
C LEU A 162 -19.44 -7.98 3.15
N ALA A 163 -18.71 -8.21 4.24
CA ALA A 163 -19.32 -8.50 5.52
C ALA A 163 -20.18 -7.30 5.97
N PRO A 164 -21.36 -7.53 6.56
CA PRO A 164 -22.27 -6.45 6.96
C PRO A 164 -21.66 -5.53 8.03
N ASP A 165 -20.74 -6.06 8.84
CA ASP A 165 -19.99 -5.39 9.89
C ASP A 165 -18.58 -4.94 9.45
N LEU A 166 -18.27 -5.00 8.15
CA LEU A 166 -16.93 -4.69 7.64
C LEU A 166 -16.43 -3.31 8.05
N GLU A 167 -17.29 -2.29 8.03
CA GLU A 167 -16.91 -0.93 8.43
C GLU A 167 -16.49 -0.88 9.92
N GLU A 168 -17.20 -1.60 10.78
CA GLU A 168 -16.87 -1.72 12.20
C GLU A 168 -15.54 -2.45 12.39
N GLN A 169 -15.33 -3.56 11.67
CA GLN A 169 -14.06 -4.30 11.70
C GLN A 169 -12.88 -3.43 11.27
N VAL A 170 -12.99 -2.71 10.15
CA VAL A 170 -11.94 -1.80 9.66
C VAL A 170 -11.68 -0.68 10.66
N ARG A 171 -12.74 -0.09 11.25
CA ARG A 171 -12.62 0.94 12.28
C ARG A 171 -11.88 0.43 13.52
N ALA A 172 -12.18 -0.78 13.98
CA ALA A 172 -11.53 -1.40 15.12
C ALA A 172 -10.04 -1.72 14.86
N LEU A 173 -9.68 -2.05 13.61
CA LEU A 173 -8.30 -2.36 13.22
C LEU A 173 -7.45 -1.12 12.90
N ARG A 174 -8.06 0.01 12.53
CA ARG A 174 -7.36 1.24 12.13
C ARG A 174 -6.27 1.72 13.11
N PRO A 175 -6.48 1.74 14.45
CA PRO A 175 -5.43 2.11 15.40
C PRO A 175 -4.21 1.19 15.37
N LEU A 176 -4.42 -0.08 15.02
CA LEU A 176 -3.37 -1.09 14.92
C LEU A 176 -2.61 -1.00 13.58
N LEU A 177 -3.30 -0.58 12.52
CA LEU A 177 -2.69 -0.33 11.21
C LEU A 177 -1.74 0.88 11.27
N ALA A 178 -2.12 1.96 11.97
CA ALA A 178 -1.28 3.15 12.12
C ALA A 178 0.00 2.93 12.94
N ARG A 179 0.05 1.88 13.77
CA ARG A 179 1.23 1.49 14.57
C ARG A 179 2.15 0.51 13.85
N ALA A 180 1.69 -0.09 12.75
CA ALA A 180 2.56 -0.87 11.88
C ALA A 180 3.33 0.12 11.01
N GLU A 181 4.50 0.53 11.47
CA GLU A 181 5.39 1.45 10.75
C GLU A 181 5.73 0.93 9.33
N PRO A 182 6.13 1.85 8.42
CA PRO A 182 6.21 1.57 6.99
C PRO A 182 7.23 0.47 6.69
N LEU A 183 6.91 -0.35 5.67
CA LEU A 183 7.85 -1.27 5.03
C LEU A 183 9.20 -0.57 4.85
N ARG A 184 10.22 -1.05 5.58
CA ARG A 184 11.57 -0.48 5.61
C ARG A 184 12.10 -0.28 4.20
N ASP A 185 12.53 0.94 3.89
CA ASP A 185 13.54 1.20 2.85
C ASP A 185 14.82 0.48 3.29
N VAL A 186 15.16 -0.61 2.61
CA VAL A 186 16.48 -1.23 2.71
C VAL A 186 17.23 -0.84 1.44
N SER A 187 17.86 0.34 1.49
CA SER A 187 18.90 0.73 0.55
C SER A 187 20.14 1.00 1.39
N GLU A 188 21.06 0.05 1.29
CA GLU A 188 22.52 0.15 1.35
C GLU A 188 23.12 1.37 2.06
N GLU A 189 23.88 1.10 3.13
CA GLU A 189 25.22 1.66 3.25
C GLU A 189 26.11 0.67 4.02
N ALA A 190 26.84 -0.13 3.24
CA ALA A 190 28.12 -0.64 3.68
C ALA A 190 29.12 0.53 3.57
N GLY A 191 29.64 0.97 4.69
CA GLY A 191 30.64 2.02 4.76
C GLY A 191 31.23 2.10 6.16
N GLU A 192 32.28 1.33 6.40
CA GLU A 192 33.16 1.59 7.54
C GLU A 192 33.96 2.87 7.29
N GLU A 193 33.96 3.71 8.31
CA GLU A 193 35.03 4.59 8.81
C GLU A 193 34.68 6.08 8.97
N GLN A 194 35.00 6.51 10.19
CA GLN A 194 34.68 7.75 10.87
C GLN A 194 35.41 8.96 10.27
N THR A 195 34.76 10.13 10.26
CA THR A 195 35.38 11.39 10.74
C THR A 195 34.27 12.39 11.10
N GLU A 196 34.33 12.91 12.32
CA GLU A 196 33.49 13.98 12.85
C GLU A 196 33.47 15.23 11.96
N ARG A 197 32.29 15.86 11.79
CA ARG A 197 32.09 17.31 11.98
C ARG A 197 30.64 17.78 11.79
N ALA A 198 30.17 18.46 12.83
CA ALA A 198 29.20 19.57 12.86
C ALA A 198 27.79 19.34 12.28
N GLU A 199 26.82 19.34 13.20
CA GLU A 199 25.40 19.57 12.95
C GLU A 199 25.17 20.82 12.09
N VAL A 200 24.47 20.65 10.97
CA VAL A 200 23.72 21.71 10.29
C VAL A 200 22.34 21.15 10.01
N GLN A 201 21.33 21.72 10.67
CA GLN A 201 19.92 21.39 10.43
C GLN A 201 19.57 21.70 8.97
N PRO A 202 18.87 20.82 8.24
CA PRO A 202 18.38 21.16 6.91
C PRO A 202 17.26 22.19 7.04
N GLU A 203 17.53 23.42 6.60
CA GLU A 203 16.52 24.45 6.42
C GLU A 203 15.45 23.94 5.42
N MET A 204 14.21 23.87 5.89
CA MET A 204 13.06 23.59 5.04
C MET A 204 12.92 24.69 3.96
N PRO A 205 12.63 24.34 2.70
CA PRO A 205 12.32 25.33 1.68
C PRO A 205 11.02 26.08 2.01
N PRO A 206 10.92 27.37 1.65
CA PRO A 206 9.74 28.19 1.97
C PRO A 206 8.50 27.67 1.23
N ARG A 207 7.40 27.46 1.98
CA ARG A 207 6.07 27.12 1.44
C ARG A 207 5.30 28.40 1.15
N LEU A 208 4.93 28.64 -0.11
CA LEU A 208 4.06 29.75 -0.52
C LEU A 208 2.61 29.27 -0.58
N ALA A 209 1.77 29.83 0.30
CA ALA A 209 0.31 29.67 0.23
C ALA A 209 -0.30 30.99 -0.27
N GLY A 210 -1.07 30.92 -1.35
CA GLY A 210 -1.82 32.06 -1.88
C GLY A 210 -3.32 31.79 -1.81
N GLU A 211 -4.08 32.73 -1.27
CA GLU A 211 -5.55 32.71 -1.31
C GLU A 211 -6.02 33.59 -2.47
N GLY A 212 -6.72 32.99 -3.43
CA GLY A 212 -7.31 33.69 -4.57
C GLY A 212 -8.82 33.58 -4.54
N THR A 213 -9.52 34.71 -4.67
CA THR A 213 -10.97 34.73 -4.89
C THR A 213 -11.22 34.89 -6.38
N ILE A 214 -11.92 33.95 -7.01
CA ILE A 214 -12.25 34.02 -8.44
C ILE A 214 -13.76 34.24 -8.53
N GLU A 215 -14.19 35.36 -9.11
CA GLU A 215 -15.59 35.55 -9.46
C GLU A 215 -15.89 34.79 -10.75
N ALA A 216 -16.61 33.66 -10.62
CA ALA A 216 -17.17 32.96 -11.76
C ALA A 216 -18.33 33.80 -12.34
N ALA A 217 -18.41 33.88 -13.67
CA ALA A 217 -19.52 34.50 -14.38
C ALA A 217 -20.83 33.75 -14.06
N GLY A 218 -21.52 34.20 -13.01
CA GLY A 218 -22.68 33.53 -12.44
C GLY A 218 -22.89 33.78 -10.94
N GLY A 219 -22.52 34.95 -10.41
CA GLY A 219 -23.05 35.51 -9.15
C GLY A 219 -22.84 34.75 -7.84
N VAL A 220 -22.13 33.62 -7.84
CA VAL A 220 -21.79 32.88 -6.61
C VAL A 220 -20.28 32.97 -6.41
N PRO A 221 -19.79 33.65 -5.34
CA PRO A 221 -18.37 33.70 -5.05
C PRO A 221 -17.90 32.30 -4.64
N VAL A 222 -16.98 31.73 -5.42
CA VAL A 222 -16.33 30.46 -5.11
C VAL A 222 -14.94 30.78 -4.56
N THR A 223 -14.73 30.49 -3.28
CA THR A 223 -13.40 30.58 -2.67
C THR A 223 -12.62 29.34 -3.05
N VAL A 224 -11.58 29.50 -3.87
CA VAL A 224 -10.70 28.39 -4.29
C VAL A 224 -9.38 28.53 -3.55
N THR A 225 -9.15 27.66 -2.57
CA THR A 225 -7.84 27.55 -1.93
C THR A 225 -6.95 26.67 -2.79
N MET A 226 -5.96 27.26 -3.44
CA MET A 226 -5.00 26.53 -4.29
C MET A 226 -3.62 26.56 -3.63
N THR A 227 -3.11 25.39 -3.25
CA THR A 227 -1.75 25.24 -2.71
C THR A 227 -0.82 24.79 -3.82
N VAL A 228 0.10 25.65 -4.24
CA VAL A 228 1.11 25.33 -5.26
C VAL A 228 2.46 25.17 -4.57
N THR A 229 3.05 23.97 -4.66
CA THR A 229 4.41 23.71 -4.16
C THR A 229 5.36 23.73 -5.35
N VAL A 230 6.22 24.73 -5.43
CA VAL A 230 7.22 24.87 -6.49
C VAL A 230 8.60 24.94 -5.85
N ASP A 231 9.51 24.10 -6.32
CA ASP A 231 10.92 24.18 -5.96
C ASP A 231 11.62 25.25 -6.83
N LEU A 232 12.08 26.30 -6.17
CA LEU A 232 12.72 27.47 -6.80
C LEU A 232 14.25 27.44 -6.68
N THR A 233 14.83 26.38 -6.08
CA THR A 233 16.27 26.31 -5.77
C THR A 233 17.19 26.43 -7.00
N THR A 234 16.67 26.12 -8.19
CA THR A 234 17.42 26.20 -9.47
C THR A 234 17.03 27.38 -10.35
N TRP A 235 16.13 28.26 -9.88
CA TRP A 235 15.58 29.32 -10.70
C TRP A 235 16.40 30.62 -10.56
N GLU A 236 16.59 31.30 -11.69
CA GLU A 236 17.18 32.63 -11.69
C GLU A 236 16.19 33.64 -11.06
N LEU A 237 16.72 34.63 -10.33
CA LEU A 237 15.93 35.58 -9.53
C LEU A 237 14.86 36.31 -10.35
N GLU A 238 15.16 36.62 -11.61
CA GLU A 238 14.24 37.26 -12.56
C GLU A 238 13.03 36.37 -12.90
N LYS A 239 13.22 35.05 -12.96
CA LYS A 239 12.15 34.07 -13.19
C LYS A 239 11.29 33.88 -11.95
N ILE A 240 11.91 33.89 -10.77
CA ILE A 240 11.20 33.87 -9.48
C ILE A 240 10.31 35.11 -9.36
N GLU A 241 10.83 36.29 -9.68
CA GLU A 241 10.09 37.54 -9.63
C GLU A 241 8.91 37.56 -10.61
N ALA A 242 9.11 37.10 -11.85
CA ALA A 242 8.02 36.98 -12.83
C ALA A 242 6.92 36.02 -12.37
N PHE A 243 7.30 34.91 -11.74
CA PHE A 243 6.35 33.92 -11.19
C PHE A 243 5.54 34.50 -10.02
N LEU A 244 6.17 35.24 -9.11
CA LEU A 244 5.48 35.89 -8.00
C LEU A 244 4.55 37.02 -8.46
N ARG A 245 4.90 37.76 -9.52
CA ARG A 245 3.99 38.74 -10.15
C ARG A 245 2.78 38.07 -10.80
N LEU A 246 2.97 36.93 -11.46
CA LEU A 246 1.87 36.14 -12.05
C LEU A 246 0.87 35.69 -10.98
N LEU A 247 1.36 35.39 -9.78
CA LEU A 247 0.53 35.03 -8.62
C LEU A 247 -0.09 36.24 -7.90
N GLY A 248 0.14 37.47 -8.37
CA GLY A 248 -0.39 38.70 -7.78
C GLY A 248 0.25 39.10 -6.44
N MET A 249 1.40 38.51 -6.10
CA MET A 249 2.04 38.64 -4.78
C MET A 249 3.03 39.81 -4.68
N VAL A 250 3.37 40.46 -5.82
CA VAL A 250 4.26 41.63 -5.88
C VAL A 250 3.57 42.73 -6.70
N PRO A 251 3.35 43.94 -6.13
CA PRO A 251 2.79 45.07 -6.88
C PRO A 251 3.72 45.50 -8.02
N GLU A 252 3.14 45.98 -9.13
CA GLU A 252 3.93 46.51 -10.24
C GLU A 252 4.87 47.64 -9.77
N GLY A 253 6.18 47.45 -9.95
CA GLY A 253 7.21 48.47 -9.69
C GLY A 253 8.24 48.15 -8.60
N VAL A 254 8.10 47.05 -7.84
CA VAL A 254 9.08 46.65 -6.82
C VAL A 254 10.03 45.59 -7.38
N ARG A 255 11.35 45.80 -7.25
CA ARG A 255 12.38 44.80 -7.55
C ARG A 255 12.88 44.14 -6.27
N LEU A 256 13.02 42.82 -6.27
CA LEU A 256 13.66 42.08 -5.19
C LEU A 256 15.18 42.34 -5.26
N SER A 257 15.71 43.09 -4.29
CA SER A 257 17.16 43.33 -4.15
C SER A 257 17.84 42.17 -3.42
N ARG A 258 19.10 41.93 -3.78
CA ARG A 258 19.99 40.89 -3.21
C ARG A 258 20.03 40.87 -1.69
#